data_AF-A0A9E0U7B5-F1
#
_entry.id   AF-A0A9E0U7B5-F1
#
_cell.length_a   1.000
_cell.length_b   1.000
_cell.length_c   1.000
_cell.angle_alpha   90.00
_cell.angle_beta   90.00
_cell.angle_gamma   90.00
#
_symmetry.space_group_name_H-M   'P 1'
#
loop_
_entity.id
_entity.type
_entity.pdbx_description
1 polymer ?
#
loop_
_entity_poly.entity_id
_entity_poly.type
_entity_poly.pdbx_seq_one_letter_code
_entity_poly.pdbx_strand_id
1 'polypeptide(L)' 'MRILTPMSLAALLALAQTTVFAATPDCLQKCEKSKDQCMAQYVKSDSRSGRYVTPEGHKICWGGYHECKKNCPKPGNKR' A
#
# COMPACT_ATOMS: atom_id res chain seq x y z
N MET A 1 -14.03 -10.08 60.20
CA MET A 1 -12.60 -9.88 59.86
C MET A 1 -12.49 -9.80 58.35
N ARG A 2 -12.04 -8.67 57.81
CA ARG A 2 -11.91 -8.40 56.37
C ARG A 2 -10.65 -9.09 55.84
N ILE A 3 -10.83 -9.96 54.86
CA ILE A 3 -9.76 -10.68 54.18
C ILE A 3 -9.07 -9.70 53.23
N LEU A 4 -7.76 -9.51 53.44
CA LEU A 4 -6.87 -8.79 52.54
C LEU A 4 -6.72 -9.59 51.24
N THR A 5 -7.02 -8.98 50.09
CA THR A 5 -6.44 -9.39 48.81
C THR A 5 -5.52 -8.27 48.30
N PRO A 6 -4.26 -8.58 47.97
CA PRO A 6 -3.32 -7.59 47.47
C PRO A 6 -3.72 -7.16 46.05
N MET A 7 -3.82 -5.84 45.85
CA MET A 7 -3.92 -5.23 44.54
C MET A 7 -2.73 -5.68 43.69
N SER A 8 -2.96 -6.62 42.76
CA SER A 8 -2.01 -6.92 41.70
C SER A 8 -1.83 -5.67 40.85
N LEU A 9 -0.71 -4.99 41.05
CA LEU A 9 -0.15 -4.00 40.12
C LEU A 9 0.11 -4.69 38.77
N ALA A 10 -0.90 -4.76 37.92
CA ALA A 10 -0.76 -5.03 36.50
C ALA A 10 -0.85 -3.70 35.73
N ALA A 11 0.03 -2.75 36.06
CA ALA A 11 0.25 -1.58 35.22
C ALA A 11 1.21 -1.97 34.10
N LEU A 12 0.62 -2.50 33.03
CA LEU A 12 1.27 -2.85 31.78
C LEU A 12 2.17 -1.72 31.29
N LEU A 13 3.49 -1.97 31.25
CA LEU A 13 4.41 -1.27 30.36
C LEU A 13 4.02 -1.61 28.91
N ALA A 14 3.15 -0.81 28.31
CA ALA A 14 3.01 -0.76 26.86
C ALA A 14 4.14 0.12 26.31
N LEU A 15 5.34 -0.47 26.20
CA LEU A 15 6.46 0.13 25.49
C LEU A 15 6.03 0.44 24.05
N ALA A 16 6.22 1.70 23.70
CA ALA A 16 6.00 2.30 22.40
C ALA A 16 6.48 1.40 21.26
N GLN A 17 5.54 0.99 20.40
CA GLN A 17 5.85 0.40 19.11
C GLN A 17 6.23 1.53 18.15
N THR A 18 7.50 1.93 18.13
CA THR A 18 8.06 2.70 17.00
C THR A 18 8.38 1.73 15.89
N THR A 19 7.37 1.37 15.09
CA THR A 19 7.60 0.66 13.83
C THR A 19 8.32 1.61 12.87
N VAL A 20 9.66 1.51 12.83
CA VAL A 20 10.48 2.05 11.75
C VAL A 20 10.18 1.21 10.51
N PHE A 21 9.08 1.51 9.84
CA PHE A 21 8.82 0.99 8.51
C PHE A 21 9.83 1.63 7.57
N ALA A 22 10.74 0.80 7.03
CA ALA A 22 11.53 1.16 5.87
C ALA A 22 10.56 1.52 4.73
N ALA A 23 10.30 2.81 4.56
CA ALA A 23 9.14 3.37 3.86
C ALA A 23 9.24 3.38 2.32
N THR A 24 9.90 2.41 1.72
CA THR A 24 10.20 2.41 0.27
C THR A 24 9.38 1.42 -0.58
N PRO A 25 8.90 0.24 -0.11
CA PRO A 25 8.05 -0.62 -0.93
C PRO A 25 6.55 -0.24 -0.89
N ASP A 26 6.08 0.35 0.20
CA ASP A 26 4.64 0.61 0.41
C ASP A 26 4.07 1.65 -0.57
N CYS A 27 4.85 2.69 -0.88
CA CYS A 27 4.45 3.70 -1.87
C CYS A 27 4.33 3.10 -3.27
N LEU A 28 5.33 2.30 -3.68
CA LEU A 28 5.30 1.64 -4.98
C LEU A 28 4.14 0.65 -5.09
N GLN A 29 3.84 -0.10 -4.03
CA GLN A 29 2.67 -0.98 -4.01
C GLN A 29 1.35 -0.22 -4.16
N LYS A 30 1.21 0.96 -3.56
CA LYS A 30 0.04 1.82 -3.77
C LYS A 30 -0.07 2.27 -5.22
N CYS A 31 1.04 2.63 -5.86
CA CYS A 31 1.06 2.96 -7.28
C CYS A 31 0.69 1.76 -8.18
N GLU A 32 1.19 0.56 -7.87
CA GLU A 32 0.84 -0.66 -8.60
C GLU A 32 -0.63 -1.01 -8.45
N LYS A 33 -1.16 -0.94 -7.22
CA LYS A 33 -2.59 -1.18 -6.96
C LYS A 33 -3.48 -0.21 -7.72
N SER A 34 -3.12 1.07 -7.74
CA SER A 34 -3.86 2.10 -8.49
C SER A 34 -3.81 1.84 -10.00
N LYS A 35 -2.63 1.47 -10.53
CA LYS A 35 -2.47 1.07 -11.93
C LYS A 35 -3.36 -0.13 -12.27
N ASP A 36 -3.36 -1.19 -11.45
CA ASP A 36 -4.15 -2.40 -11.70
C ASP A 36 -5.66 -2.10 -11.67
N GLN A 37 -6.11 -1.26 -10.73
CA GLN A 37 -7.50 -0.77 -10.70
C GLN A 37 -7.86 0.04 -11.95
N CYS A 38 -6.94 0.88 -12.43
CA CYS A 38 -7.11 1.60 -13.68
C CYS A 38 -7.21 0.63 -14.87
N MET A 39 -6.28 -0.33 -14.97
CA MET A 39 -6.27 -1.31 -16.07
C MET A 39 -7.57 -2.11 -16.14
N ALA A 40 -8.16 -2.46 -14.98
CA ALA A 40 -9.42 -3.19 -14.90
C ALA A 40 -10.58 -2.46 -15.61
N GLN A 41 -10.59 -1.12 -15.63
CA GLN A 41 -11.59 -0.31 -16.33
C GLN A 41 -11.47 -0.38 -17.85
N TYR A 42 -10.28 -0.72 -18.35
CA TYR A 42 -9.97 -0.76 -19.78
C TYR A 42 -9.81 -2.19 -20.31
N VAL A 43 -10.19 -3.20 -19.54
CA VAL A 43 -10.27 -4.58 -20.00
C VAL A 43 -11.47 -4.72 -20.93
N LYS A 44 -11.21 -5.02 -22.21
CA LYS A 44 -12.23 -5.45 -23.17
C LYS A 44 -12.17 -6.96 -23.34
N SER A 45 -13.27 -7.53 -23.82
CA SER A 45 -13.34 -8.95 -24.18
C SER A 45 -13.76 -9.06 -25.64
N ASP A 46 -13.06 -9.87 -26.40
CA ASP A 46 -13.39 -10.21 -27.79
C ASP A 46 -13.37 -11.75 -27.96
N SER A 47 -14.19 -12.27 -28.86
CA SER A 47 -14.31 -13.71 -29.13
C SER A 47 -13.02 -14.33 -29.67
N ARG A 48 -12.13 -13.55 -30.29
CA ARG A 48 -10.87 -14.02 -30.85
C ARG A 48 -9.71 -14.02 -29.86
N SER A 49 -9.66 -13.02 -28.98
CA SER A 49 -8.48 -12.76 -28.14
C SER A 49 -8.77 -12.93 -26.63
N GLY A 50 -10.02 -13.18 -26.26
CA GLY A 50 -10.42 -13.24 -24.86
C GLY A 50 -10.38 -11.86 -24.21
N ARG A 51 -9.95 -11.79 -22.95
CA ARG A 51 -9.87 -10.54 -22.17
C ARG A 51 -8.51 -9.88 -22.36
N TYR A 52 -8.50 -8.63 -22.82
CA TYR A 52 -7.28 -7.85 -23.03
C TYR A 52 -7.47 -6.39 -22.59
N VAL A 53 -6.40 -5.75 -22.16
CA VAL A 53 -6.39 -4.32 -21.86
C VAL A 53 -6.20 -3.54 -23.16
N THR A 54 -7.03 -2.53 -23.39
CA THR A 54 -6.90 -1.70 -24.60
C THR A 54 -5.56 -0.94 -24.64
N PRO A 55 -4.99 -0.67 -25.83
CA PRO A 55 -3.75 0.12 -25.95
C PRO A 55 -3.87 1.53 -25.36
N GLU A 56 -5.04 2.15 -25.47
CA GLU A 56 -5.32 3.46 -24.88
C GLU A 56 -5.33 3.40 -23.35
N GLY A 57 -6.07 2.44 -22.78
CA GLY A 57 -6.07 2.21 -21.34
C GLY A 57 -4.68 1.91 -20.79
N HIS A 58 -3.90 1.13 -21.52
CA HIS A 58 -2.51 0.83 -21.17
C HIS A 58 -1.69 2.12 -21.04
N LYS A 59 -1.75 3.03 -22.02
CA LYS A 59 -1.02 4.31 -21.99
C LYS A 59 -1.45 5.20 -20.81
N ILE A 60 -2.75 5.34 -20.58
CA ILE A 60 -3.31 6.18 -19.51
C ILE A 60 -2.88 5.66 -18.14
N CYS A 61 -3.10 4.37 -17.87
CA CYS A 61 -2.83 3.77 -16.57
C CYS A 61 -1.33 3.69 -16.26
N TRP A 62 -0.47 3.45 -17.26
CA TRP A 62 0.98 3.55 -17.06
C TRP A 62 1.45 4.99 -16.86
N GLY A 63 0.83 5.97 -17.51
CA GLY A 63 1.09 7.39 -17.26
C GLY A 63 0.90 7.74 -15.78
N GLY A 64 -0.26 7.37 -15.22
CA GLY A 64 -0.56 7.57 -13.79
C GLY A 64 0.39 6.80 -12.87
N TYR A 65 0.76 5.56 -13.21
CA TYR A 65 1.75 4.80 -12.45
C TYR A 65 3.12 5.50 -12.40
N HIS A 66 3.60 5.99 -13.55
CA HIS A 66 4.88 6.68 -13.64
C HIS A 66 4.88 8.00 -12.86
N GLU A 67 3.77 8.74 -12.90
CA GLU A 67 3.60 9.95 -12.10
C GLU A 67 3.60 9.63 -10.59
N CYS A 68 2.81 8.64 -10.17
CA CYS A 68 2.78 8.16 -8.78
C CYS A 68 4.18 7.73 -8.31
N LYS A 69 4.89 6.96 -9.13
CA LYS A 69 6.25 6.50 -8.86
C LYS A 69 7.25 7.65 -8.72
N LYS A 70 7.12 8.74 -9.51
CA LYS A 70 7.99 9.93 -9.38
C LYS A 70 7.84 10.61 -8.02
N ASN A 71 6.63 10.56 -7.45
CA ASN A 71 6.33 11.15 -6.14
C ASN A 71 6.71 10.24 -4.96
N CYS A 72 7.05 8.97 -5.20
CA CYS A 72 7.51 8.08 -4.14
C CYS A 72 8.91 8.46 -3.63
N PRO A 73 9.14 8.35 -2.30
CA PRO A 73 10.45 8.61 -1.72
C PRO A 73 11.48 7.63 -2.28
N LYS A 74 12.54 8.18 -2.90
CA LYS A 74 13.64 7.37 -3.43
C LYS A 74 14.50 6.88 -2.26
N PRO A 75 14.91 5.59 -2.24
CA PRO A 75 15.86 5.08 -1.25
C PRO A 75 17.19 5.85 -1.42
N GLY A 76 17.45 6.81 -0.53
CA GLY A 76 18.63 7.68 -0.60
C GLY A 76 18.35 9.15 -0.25
N ASN A 77 17.09 9.60 -0.23
CA ASN A 77 16.76 10.97 0.19
C ASN A 77 16.41 10.99 1.69
N LYS A 78 17.44 10.90 2.55
CA LYS A 78 17.31 11.24 3.97
C LYS A 78 17.21 12.77 4.05
N ARG A 79 16.01 13.29 4.26
CA ARG A 79 15.84 14.64 4.82
C ARG A 79 16.16 14.61 6.31
#